data_AF-M2BKS2-F1
#
_entry.id   AF-M2BKS2-F1
#
_cell.length_a   1.000
_cell.length_b   1.000
_cell.length_c   1.000
_cell.angle_alpha   90.00
_cell.angle_beta   90.00
_cell.angle_gamma   90.00
#
_symmetry.space_group_name_H-M   'P 1'
#
loop_
_entity.id
_entity.type
_entity.pdbx_description
1 polymer ?
#
loop_
_entity_poly.entity_id
_entity_poly.type
_entity_poly.pdbx_seq_one_letter_code
_entity_poly.pdbx_strand_id
1 'polypeptide(L)'
;MTIKEFENKYWYMSELKALAKSLEIPFDSRTRKDQLEDMIIQFLEIGTVNKKNSFRIKNRNIDILNNHSYVKNFRNKKETWEFINSEMDKRVPGLKPKSGAKYWLNRWIENKLSNGEKITYNDVVCEYILLNKTEEKLPQIPSCKFNNFISDYLANEKNATRKDALEAWTMLKDMKVKKDYITWKKNKHP
;
A
#
# COMPACT_ATOMS: atom_id res chain seq x y z
N MET A 1 -19.24 -13.33 -9.69
CA MET A 1 -18.47 -12.11 -9.99
C MET A 1 -17.17 -12.55 -10.65
N THR A 2 -16.82 -11.96 -11.78
CA THR A 2 -15.52 -12.21 -12.45
C THR A 2 -14.42 -11.33 -11.82
N ILE A 3 -13.16 -11.71 -11.99
CA ILE A 3 -12.01 -10.91 -11.54
C ILE A 3 -12.08 -9.49 -12.12
N LYS A 4 -12.39 -9.38 -13.42
CA LYS A 4 -12.50 -8.10 -14.11
C LYS A 4 -13.60 -7.21 -13.51
N GLU A 5 -14.76 -7.79 -13.18
CA GLU A 5 -15.83 -7.06 -12.48
C GLU A 5 -15.38 -6.58 -11.10
N PHE A 6 -14.65 -7.42 -10.37
CA PHE A 6 -14.12 -7.07 -9.05
C PHE A 6 -13.11 -5.92 -9.14
N GLU A 7 -12.14 -6.00 -10.04
CA GLU A 7 -11.06 -5.01 -10.20
C GLU A 7 -11.58 -3.65 -10.69
N ASN A 8 -12.60 -3.66 -11.54
CA ASN A 8 -13.24 -2.46 -12.08
C ASN A 8 -14.13 -1.75 -11.06
N LYS A 9 -14.57 -2.43 -10.00
CA LYS A 9 -15.32 -1.79 -8.92
C LYS A 9 -14.37 -1.03 -7.97
N TYR A 10 -14.82 0.14 -7.51
CA TYR A 10 -14.17 0.84 -6.42
C TYR A 10 -14.74 0.34 -5.08
N TRP A 11 -13.94 -0.41 -4.35
CA TRP A 11 -14.38 -1.01 -3.09
C TRP A 11 -14.01 -0.18 -1.87
N TYR A 12 -14.97 -0.02 -0.96
CA TYR A 12 -14.72 0.38 0.41
C TYR A 12 -14.37 -0.84 1.28
N MET A 13 -13.63 -0.59 2.39
CA MET A 13 -13.22 -1.67 3.29
C MET A 13 -14.41 -2.45 3.87
N SER A 14 -15.51 -1.76 4.19
CA SER A 14 -16.75 -2.39 4.66
C SER A 14 -17.35 -3.34 3.63
N GLU A 15 -17.37 -2.93 2.36
CA GLU A 15 -17.88 -3.75 1.26
C GLU A 15 -16.98 -4.97 1.01
N LEU A 16 -15.65 -4.82 1.05
CA LEU A 16 -14.72 -5.95 0.93
C LEU A 16 -14.93 -6.96 2.05
N LYS A 17 -15.12 -6.49 3.28
CA LYS A 17 -15.42 -7.38 4.42
C LYS A 17 -16.74 -8.11 4.25
N ALA A 18 -17.77 -7.43 3.74
CA ALA A 18 -19.07 -8.06 3.45
C ALA A 18 -18.93 -9.13 2.37
N LEU A 19 -18.22 -8.82 1.28
CA LEU A 19 -17.96 -9.77 0.19
C LEU A 19 -17.14 -10.97 0.67
N ALA A 20 -16.06 -10.74 1.42
CA ALA A 20 -15.24 -11.81 1.97
C ALA A 20 -16.06 -12.74 2.88
N LYS A 21 -16.96 -12.19 3.71
CA LYS A 21 -17.89 -13.00 4.52
C LYS A 21 -18.84 -13.83 3.66
N SER A 22 -19.42 -13.26 2.60
CA SER A 22 -20.32 -14.02 1.71
C SER A 22 -19.60 -15.11 0.91
N LEU A 23 -18.28 -14.97 0.72
CA LEU A 23 -17.43 -15.97 0.07
C LEU A 23 -16.77 -16.93 1.08
N GLU A 24 -17.13 -16.84 2.36
CA GLU A 24 -16.55 -17.64 3.45
C GLU A 24 -15.02 -17.53 3.58
N ILE A 25 -14.44 -16.43 3.10
CA ILE A 25 -13.00 -16.18 3.17
C ILE A 25 -12.63 -15.77 4.60
N PRO A 26 -11.74 -16.50 5.30
CA PRO A 26 -11.36 -16.17 6.67
C PRO A 26 -10.37 -15.00 6.69
N PHE A 27 -10.76 -13.87 7.27
CA PHE A 27 -9.88 -12.72 7.52
C PHE A 27 -9.86 -12.31 9.00
N ASP A 28 -8.83 -11.57 9.42
CA ASP A 28 -8.72 -11.06 10.79
C ASP A 28 -9.04 -9.55 10.85
N SER A 29 -9.22 -9.02 12.07
CA SER A 29 -9.51 -7.60 12.28
C SER A 29 -8.39 -6.66 11.84
N ARG A 30 -7.16 -7.17 11.69
CA ARG A 30 -5.97 -6.44 11.27
C ARG A 30 -5.70 -6.54 9.76
N THR A 31 -6.50 -7.33 9.04
CA THR A 31 -6.34 -7.56 7.61
C THR A 31 -6.58 -6.23 6.90
N ARG A 32 -5.55 -5.79 6.17
CA ARG A 32 -5.59 -4.52 5.47
C ARG A 32 -6.41 -4.64 4.19
N LYS A 33 -6.78 -3.48 3.65
CA LYS A 33 -7.56 -3.38 2.40
C LYS A 33 -6.87 -4.11 1.24
N ASP A 34 -5.58 -3.84 1.04
CA ASP A 34 -4.78 -4.47 -0.03
C ASP A 34 -4.74 -6.00 0.12
N GLN A 35 -4.48 -6.51 1.33
CA GLN A 35 -4.48 -7.95 1.62
C GLN A 35 -5.85 -8.58 1.38
N LEU A 36 -6.93 -7.90 1.76
CA LEU A 36 -8.27 -8.42 1.56
C LEU A 36 -8.67 -8.44 0.08
N GLU A 37 -8.24 -7.43 -0.69
CA GLU A 37 -8.38 -7.43 -2.15
C GLU A 37 -7.59 -8.61 -2.77
N ASP A 38 -6.32 -8.81 -2.38
CA ASP A 38 -5.50 -9.93 -2.85
C ASP A 38 -6.14 -11.30 -2.54
N MET A 39 -6.68 -11.47 -1.33
CA MET A 39 -7.35 -12.70 -0.92
C MET A 39 -8.62 -12.98 -1.72
N ILE A 40 -9.42 -11.95 -2.01
CA ILE A 40 -10.63 -12.10 -2.83
C ILE A 40 -10.26 -12.42 -4.27
N ILE A 41 -9.25 -11.75 -4.85
CA ILE A 41 -8.77 -12.05 -6.21
C ILE A 41 -8.31 -13.51 -6.29
N GLN A 42 -7.48 -13.94 -5.34
CA GLN A 42 -7.01 -15.33 -5.27
C GLN A 42 -8.19 -16.31 -5.19
N PHE A 43 -9.19 -16.03 -4.34
CA PHE A 43 -10.38 -16.88 -4.26
C PHE A 43 -11.15 -16.94 -5.58
N LEU A 44 -11.30 -15.81 -6.28
CA LEU A 44 -11.96 -15.76 -7.58
C LEU A 44 -11.18 -16.50 -8.68
N GLU A 45 -9.85 -16.57 -8.57
CA GLU A 45 -8.97 -17.27 -9.52
C GLU A 45 -8.95 -18.79 -9.30
N ILE A 46 -8.75 -19.25 -8.07
CA ILE A 46 -8.44 -20.66 -7.76
C ILE A 46 -9.44 -21.32 -6.80
N GLY A 47 -10.51 -20.61 -6.40
CA GLY A 47 -11.55 -21.11 -5.49
C GLY A 47 -11.11 -21.28 -4.04
N THR A 48 -9.86 -20.96 -3.71
CA THR A 48 -9.27 -21.12 -2.37
C THR A 48 -8.36 -19.95 -2.03
N VAL A 49 -8.17 -19.69 -0.75
CA VAL A 49 -7.20 -18.68 -0.28
C VAL A 49 -6.09 -19.38 0.47
N ASN A 50 -4.89 -19.35 -0.10
CA ASN A 50 -3.71 -19.76 0.66
C ASN A 50 -3.48 -18.70 1.73
N LYS A 51 -3.58 -19.09 3.01
CA LYS A 51 -2.98 -18.29 4.08
C LYS A 51 -1.48 -18.26 3.82
N LYS A 52 -1.01 -17.22 3.11
CA LYS A 52 0.38 -16.80 3.27
C LYS A 52 0.60 -16.68 4.78
N ASN A 53 1.76 -17.15 5.25
CA ASN A 53 2.15 -16.97 6.64
C ASN A 53 2.10 -15.48 6.95
N SER A 54 0.95 -15.00 7.42
CA SER A 54 0.83 -13.64 7.88
C SER A 54 1.83 -13.56 9.02
N PHE A 55 2.73 -12.59 8.95
CA PHE A 55 3.69 -12.38 10.02
C PHE A 55 2.90 -12.08 11.28
N ARG A 56 2.58 -13.13 12.04
CA ARG A 56 1.92 -13.01 13.32
C ARG A 56 3.01 -12.62 14.27
N ILE A 57 2.89 -11.40 14.80
CA ILE A 57 3.66 -10.93 15.94
C ILE A 57 3.55 -12.00 17.03
N LYS A 58 4.60 -12.83 17.17
CA LYS A 58 4.62 -13.94 18.12
C LYS A 58 4.81 -13.44 19.55
N ASN A 59 5.30 -12.22 19.73
CA ASN A 59 5.67 -11.69 21.03
C ASN A 59 5.19 -10.24 21.22
N ARG A 60 4.60 -9.93 22.38
CA ARG A 60 4.17 -8.56 22.74
C ARG A 60 5.35 -7.64 23.06
N ASN A 61 6.55 -8.19 23.17
CA ASN A 61 7.76 -7.41 23.40
C ASN A 61 7.93 -6.34 22.32
N ILE A 62 8.35 -5.17 22.79
CA ILE A 62 8.67 -4.00 21.97
C ILE A 62 10.10 -4.21 21.47
N ASP A 63 10.32 -4.04 20.17
CA ASP A 63 11.66 -4.10 19.62
C ASP A 63 12.51 -2.95 20.21
N ILE A 64 13.76 -3.24 20.54
CA ILE A 64 14.72 -2.21 20.95
C ILE A 64 15.12 -1.44 19.68
N LEU A 65 14.81 -0.14 19.63
CA LEU A 65 15.15 0.74 18.51
C LEU A 65 16.65 1.09 18.53
N ASN A 66 17.45 0.24 17.90
CA ASN A 66 18.89 0.39 17.70
C ASN A 66 19.24 -0.24 16.36
N ASN A 67 20.13 0.38 15.59
CA ASN A 67 20.62 -0.09 14.28
C ASN A 67 20.97 -1.59 14.26
N HIS A 68 21.54 -2.13 15.33
CA HIS A 68 22.00 -3.53 15.38
C HIS A 68 20.93 -4.52 15.88
N SER A 69 19.80 -4.02 16.36
CA SER A 69 18.69 -4.86 16.81
C SER A 69 17.95 -5.47 15.64
N TYR A 70 17.63 -6.76 15.74
CA TYR A 70 16.73 -7.42 14.80
C TYR A 70 15.30 -6.89 14.92
N VAL A 71 14.66 -6.71 13.77
CA VAL A 71 13.23 -6.41 13.67
C VAL A 71 12.45 -7.71 13.89
N LYS A 72 11.72 -7.79 15.00
CA LYS A 72 10.86 -8.93 15.35
C LYS A 72 9.39 -8.54 15.42
N ASN A 73 9.10 -7.26 15.60
CA ASN A 73 7.77 -6.73 15.77
C ASN A 73 7.75 -5.26 15.35
N PHE A 74 7.91 -5.01 14.05
CA PHE A 74 7.87 -3.66 13.51
C PHE A 74 6.53 -2.99 13.82
N ARG A 75 6.57 -1.85 14.53
CA ARG A 75 5.37 -1.08 14.88
C ARG A 75 5.39 0.26 14.18
N ASN A 76 4.27 0.59 13.54
CA ASN A 76 4.09 1.86 12.87
C ASN A 76 3.70 2.96 13.87
N LYS A 77 4.55 3.20 14.87
CA LYS A 77 4.36 4.19 15.94
C LYS A 77 5.28 5.40 15.75
N LYS A 78 4.94 6.51 16.40
CA LYS A 78 5.69 7.77 16.34
C LYS A 78 7.17 7.56 16.67
N GLU A 79 7.47 6.85 17.75
CA GLU A 79 8.84 6.60 18.24
C GLU A 79 9.69 5.82 17.22
N THR A 80 9.08 4.83 16.55
CA THR A 80 9.77 4.06 15.49
C THR A 80 10.12 4.95 14.30
N TRP A 81 9.23 5.87 13.91
CA TRP A 81 9.50 6.78 12.81
C TRP A 81 10.45 7.91 13.18
N GLU A 82 10.42 8.39 14.42
CA GLU A 82 11.41 9.34 14.93
C GLU A 82 12.82 8.74 14.90
N PHE A 83 12.97 7.48 15.33
CA PHE A 83 14.23 6.75 15.21
C PHE A 83 14.68 6.63 13.74
N ILE A 84 13.83 6.13 12.85
CA ILE A 84 14.17 5.95 11.42
C ILE A 84 14.55 7.28 10.77
N ASN A 85 13.77 8.34 11.01
CA ASN A 85 14.03 9.66 10.43
C ASN A 85 15.31 10.28 11.01
N SER A 86 15.58 10.13 12.31
CA SER A 86 16.83 10.60 12.92
C SER A 86 18.04 9.90 12.33
N GLU A 87 17.98 8.57 12.16
CA GLU A 87 19.07 7.81 11.54
C GLU A 87 19.23 8.13 10.05
N MET A 88 18.14 8.38 9.33
CA MET A 88 18.19 8.86 7.94
C MET A 88 18.89 10.22 7.86
N ASP A 89 18.50 11.19 8.69
CA ASP A 89 19.03 12.55 8.68
C ASP A 89 20.52 12.58 9.04
N LYS A 90 20.98 11.77 10.01
CA LYS A 90 22.41 11.60 10.31
C LYS A 90 23.23 11.13 9.12
N ARG A 91 22.67 10.25 8.28
CA ARG A 91 23.38 9.62 7.15
C ARG A 91 23.28 10.43 5.87
N VAL A 92 22.14 11.10 5.66
CA VAL A 92 21.84 11.88 4.46
C VAL A 92 21.08 13.14 4.89
N PRO A 93 21.80 14.14 5.43
CA PRO A 93 21.18 15.38 5.90
C PRO A 93 20.35 16.05 4.80
N GLY A 94 19.14 16.48 5.16
CA GLY A 94 18.24 17.19 4.23
C GLY A 94 17.47 16.32 3.24
N LEU A 95 17.61 14.98 3.29
CA LEU A 95 16.78 14.08 2.49
C LEU A 95 15.32 14.16 2.96
N LYS A 96 14.42 14.55 2.06
CA LYS A 96 12.98 14.63 2.36
C LYS A 96 12.27 13.31 2.09
N PRO A 97 11.40 12.82 2.99
CA PRO A 97 10.55 11.66 2.73
C PRO A 97 9.66 11.86 1.50
N LYS A 98 9.71 10.91 0.56
CA LYS A 98 8.81 10.82 -0.58
C LYS A 98 7.44 10.30 -0.18
N SER A 99 6.42 10.77 -0.90
CA SER A 99 5.07 10.20 -0.80
C SER A 99 5.11 8.71 -1.13
N GLY A 100 4.49 7.88 -0.29
CA GLY A 100 4.44 6.43 -0.45
C GLY A 100 5.66 5.66 0.07
N ALA A 101 6.78 6.30 0.40
CA ALA A 101 8.00 5.61 0.89
C ALA A 101 7.71 4.78 2.15
N LYS A 102 6.93 5.33 3.07
CA LYS A 102 6.48 4.63 4.28
C LYS A 102 5.63 3.39 3.98
N TYR A 103 4.78 3.43 2.95
CA TYR A 103 3.99 2.25 2.54
C TYR A 103 4.90 1.16 1.99
N TRP A 104 5.78 1.52 1.06
CA TRP A 104 6.70 0.57 0.43
C TRP A 104 7.71 -0.02 1.41
N LEU A 105 8.22 0.77 2.36
CA LEU A 105 9.05 0.26 3.45
C LEU A 105 8.31 -0.79 4.29
N ASN A 106 7.06 -0.52 4.67
CA ASN A 106 6.27 -1.51 5.42
C ASN A 106 6.05 -2.80 4.61
N ARG A 107 5.80 -2.70 3.30
CA ARG A 107 5.64 -3.88 2.42
C ARG A 107 6.94 -4.66 2.29
N TRP A 108 8.08 -3.98 2.20
CA TRP A 108 9.40 -4.59 2.18
C TRP A 108 9.67 -5.36 3.49
N ILE A 109 9.46 -4.72 4.65
CA ILE A 109 9.61 -5.35 5.96
C ILE A 109 8.73 -6.59 6.08
N GLU A 110 7.45 -6.48 5.71
CA GLU A 110 6.52 -7.60 5.77
C GLU A 110 6.96 -8.76 4.88
N ASN A 111 7.43 -8.48 3.67
CA ASN A 111 7.92 -9.49 2.75
C ASN A 111 9.12 -10.23 3.37
N LYS A 112 10.13 -9.49 3.83
CA LYS A 112 11.32 -10.04 4.51
C LYS A 112 10.95 -10.94 5.67
N LEU A 113 10.10 -10.45 6.58
CA LEU A 113 9.69 -11.19 7.76
C LEU A 113 8.81 -12.41 7.42
N SER A 114 7.95 -12.33 6.40
CA SER A 114 7.11 -13.45 5.96
C SER A 114 7.92 -14.59 5.33
N ASN A 115 9.07 -14.27 4.73
CA ASN A 115 10.02 -15.23 4.18
C ASN A 115 11.00 -15.79 5.23
N GLY A 116 10.86 -15.40 6.51
CA GLY A 116 11.76 -15.84 7.59
C GLY A 116 13.13 -15.16 7.57
N GLU A 117 13.31 -14.10 6.77
CA GLU A 117 14.56 -13.35 6.74
C GLU A 117 14.75 -12.56 8.05
N LYS A 118 15.99 -12.48 8.52
CA LYS A 118 16.38 -11.68 9.68
C LYS A 118 16.93 -10.35 9.19
N ILE A 119 16.19 -9.27 9.42
CA ILE A 119 16.61 -7.90 9.12
C ILE A 119 16.83 -7.13 10.42
N THR A 120 17.73 -6.16 10.37
CA THR A 120 18.02 -5.22 11.45
C THR A 120 17.35 -3.87 11.20
N TYR A 121 17.29 -3.01 12.22
CA TYR A 121 16.85 -1.64 12.04
C TYR A 121 17.81 -0.82 11.14
N ASN A 122 19.09 -1.20 11.07
CA ASN A 122 20.01 -0.61 10.08
C ASN A 122 19.53 -0.88 8.66
N ASP A 123 19.10 -2.11 8.35
CA ASP A 123 18.58 -2.48 7.03
C ASP A 123 17.31 -1.69 6.70
N VAL A 124 16.42 -1.51 7.69
CA VAL A 124 15.21 -0.68 7.55
C VAL A 124 15.56 0.77 7.19
N VAL A 125 16.55 1.36 7.86
CA VAL A 125 16.99 2.74 7.58
C VAL A 125 17.62 2.82 6.19
N CYS A 126 18.47 1.87 5.81
CA CYS A 126 19.09 1.82 4.47
C CYS A 126 18.03 1.70 3.37
N GLU A 127 17.05 0.81 3.51
CA GLU A 127 15.95 0.66 2.56
C GLU A 127 15.11 1.94 2.48
N TYR A 128 14.83 2.58 3.63
CA TYR A 128 14.09 3.84 3.63
C TYR A 128 14.87 4.97 2.93
N ILE A 129 16.18 5.06 3.13
CA ILE A 129 17.05 6.00 2.39
C ILE A 129 16.97 5.69 0.89
N LEU A 130 17.08 4.42 0.50
CA LEU A 130 17.04 4.00 -0.90
C LEU A 130 15.72 4.43 -1.55
N LEU A 131 14.57 4.12 -0.93
CA LEU A 131 13.25 4.52 -1.42
C LEU A 131 13.14 6.04 -1.62
N ASN A 132 13.71 6.83 -0.71
CA ASN A 132 13.66 8.28 -0.77
C ASN A 132 14.68 8.90 -1.74
N LYS A 133 15.78 8.21 -2.04
CA LYS A 133 16.83 8.66 -2.97
C LYS A 133 16.58 8.35 -4.44
N THR A 134 15.68 7.41 -4.75
CA THR A 134 15.28 7.13 -6.15
C THR A 134 15.02 8.44 -6.90
N GLU A 135 15.35 8.54 -8.19
CA GLU A 135 14.99 9.75 -8.95
C GLU A 135 13.52 9.69 -9.40
N GLU A 136 13.10 8.50 -9.82
CA GLU A 136 11.75 8.23 -10.30
C GLU A 136 10.69 8.31 -9.19
N LYS A 137 9.43 8.43 -9.62
CA LYS A 137 8.29 8.31 -8.70
C LYS A 137 8.20 6.86 -8.20
N LEU A 138 7.94 6.71 -6.90
CA LEU A 138 7.65 5.40 -6.34
C LEU A 138 6.40 4.79 -6.99
N PRO A 139 6.31 3.45 -7.10
CA PRO A 139 5.13 2.82 -7.68
C PRO A 139 3.85 3.22 -6.96
N GLN A 140 2.75 3.24 -7.71
CA GLN A 140 1.44 3.53 -7.17
C GLN A 140 1.01 2.48 -6.15
N ILE A 141 0.33 2.92 -5.08
CA ILE A 141 -0.15 2.02 -4.02
C ILE A 141 -1.47 1.39 -4.50
N PRO A 142 -1.54 0.07 -4.78
CA PRO A 142 -2.68 -0.53 -5.49
C PRO A 142 -4.04 -0.26 -4.83
N SER A 143 -4.11 -0.35 -3.50
CA SER A 143 -5.36 -0.13 -2.74
C SER A 143 -5.80 1.34 -2.67
N CYS A 144 -4.91 2.28 -3.02
CA CYS A 144 -5.12 3.72 -2.95
C CYS A 144 -5.53 4.33 -4.30
N LYS A 145 -6.41 3.64 -5.05
CA LYS A 145 -6.87 4.01 -6.40
C LYS A 145 -7.25 5.50 -6.53
N PHE A 146 -7.95 6.06 -5.53
CA PHE A 146 -8.28 7.49 -5.49
C PHE A 146 -7.04 8.39 -5.48
N ASN A 147 -6.10 8.19 -4.55
CA ASN A 147 -4.90 9.03 -4.45
C ASN A 147 -4.03 8.93 -5.70
N ASN A 148 -3.90 7.71 -6.25
CA ASN A 148 -3.19 7.46 -7.49
C ASN A 148 -3.82 8.25 -8.65
N PHE A 149 -5.14 8.16 -8.80
CA PHE A 149 -5.88 8.89 -9.83
C PHE A 149 -5.71 10.41 -9.70
N ILE A 150 -5.91 10.97 -8.51
CA ILE A 150 -5.77 12.42 -8.29
C ILE A 150 -4.34 12.88 -8.60
N SER A 151 -3.33 12.11 -8.17
CA SER A 151 -1.92 12.42 -8.45
C SER A 151 -1.62 12.39 -9.94
N ASP A 152 -2.09 11.38 -10.66
CA ASP A 152 -1.87 11.28 -12.11
C ASP A 152 -2.62 12.36 -12.87
N TYR A 153 -3.86 12.65 -12.48
CA TYR A 153 -4.67 13.69 -13.10
C TYR A 153 -3.97 15.04 -13.05
N LEU A 154 -3.54 15.46 -11.85
CA LEU A 154 -2.87 16.75 -11.66
C LEU A 154 -1.49 16.81 -12.33
N ALA A 155 -0.84 15.66 -12.55
CA ALA A 155 0.43 15.60 -13.25
C ALA A 155 0.30 15.71 -14.78
N ASN A 156 -0.86 15.34 -15.34
CA ASN A 156 -1.04 15.21 -16.80
C ASN A 156 -2.03 16.24 -17.39
N GLU A 157 -2.96 16.78 -16.61
CA GLU A 157 -3.90 17.80 -17.07
C GLU A 157 -3.36 19.21 -16.77
N LYS A 158 -2.99 19.96 -17.81
CA LYS A 158 -2.46 21.33 -17.66
C LYS A 158 -3.50 22.26 -17.03
N ASN A 159 -3.07 23.08 -16.08
CA ASN A 159 -3.90 24.05 -15.34
C ASN A 159 -5.07 23.43 -14.56
N ALA A 160 -5.09 22.11 -14.38
CA ALA A 160 -6.12 21.44 -13.62
C ALA A 160 -6.05 21.77 -12.13
N THR A 161 -7.22 21.97 -11.55
CA THR A 161 -7.38 22.12 -10.10
C THR A 161 -7.70 20.78 -9.45
N ARG A 162 -7.53 20.72 -8.12
CA ARG A 162 -7.99 19.57 -7.32
C ARG A 162 -9.49 19.33 -7.48
N LYS A 163 -10.29 20.38 -7.68
CA LYS A 163 -11.73 20.26 -7.90
C LYS A 163 -12.02 19.51 -9.20
N ASP A 164 -11.33 19.85 -10.28
CA ASP A 164 -11.48 19.16 -11.57
C ASP A 164 -11.13 17.67 -11.47
N ALA A 165 -10.07 17.36 -10.72
CA ALA A 165 -9.68 15.97 -10.44
C ALA A 165 -10.74 15.20 -9.64
N LEU A 166 -11.42 15.86 -8.68
CA LEU A 166 -12.49 15.26 -7.89
C LEU A 166 -13.76 14.99 -8.73
N GLU A 167 -14.11 15.92 -9.62
CA GLU A 167 -15.23 15.75 -10.55
C GLU A 167 -14.96 14.58 -11.51
N ALA A 168 -13.76 14.54 -12.09
CA ALA A 168 -13.33 13.44 -12.94
C ALA A 168 -13.31 12.08 -12.21
N TRP A 169 -12.84 12.04 -10.96
CA TRP A 169 -12.87 10.84 -10.14
C TRP A 169 -14.30 10.37 -9.87
N THR A 170 -15.20 11.30 -9.57
CA THR A 170 -16.61 10.99 -9.29
C THR A 170 -17.25 10.30 -10.50
N MET A 171 -17.01 10.81 -11.72
CA MET A 171 -17.45 10.16 -12.95
C MET A 171 -16.83 8.76 -13.12
N LEU A 172 -15.51 8.63 -12.94
CA LEU A 172 -14.81 7.36 -13.10
C LEU A 172 -15.30 6.28 -12.12
N LYS A 173 -15.64 6.68 -10.89
CA LYS A 173 -16.04 5.78 -9.81
C LYS A 173 -17.26 4.94 -10.20
N ASP A 174 -18.20 5.52 -10.93
CA ASP A 174 -19.47 4.88 -11.29
C ASP A 174 -19.39 4.05 -12.58
N MET A 175 -18.36 4.27 -13.41
CA MET A 175 -18.13 3.48 -14.62
C MET A 175 -17.78 2.02 -14.29
N LYS A 176 -18.09 1.05 -15.16
CA LYS A 176 -17.66 -0.35 -15.00
C LYS A 176 -16.27 -0.64 -15.59
N VAL A 177 -15.34 0.29 -15.40
CA VAL A 177 -13.98 0.27 -15.95
C VAL A 177 -12.93 0.42 -14.84
N LYS A 178 -11.67 0.10 -15.15
CA LYS A 178 -10.54 0.23 -14.22
C LYS A 178 -10.41 1.66 -13.69
N LYS A 179 -10.17 1.78 -12.38
CA LYS A 179 -10.13 3.07 -11.67
C LYS A 179 -8.73 3.70 -11.72
N ASP A 180 -8.25 3.99 -12.93
CA ASP A 180 -6.99 4.71 -13.16
C ASP A 180 -7.15 5.87 -14.15
N TYR A 181 -6.16 6.77 -14.16
CA TYR A 181 -6.20 7.98 -14.98
C TYR A 181 -6.22 7.66 -16.49
N ILE A 182 -5.42 6.68 -16.91
CA ILE A 182 -5.31 6.26 -18.32
C ILE A 182 -6.67 5.79 -18.84
N THR A 183 -7.38 4.97 -18.06
CA THR A 183 -8.70 4.46 -18.41
C THR A 183 -9.73 5.58 -18.47
N TRP A 184 -9.74 6.49 -17.50
CA TRP A 184 -10.61 7.66 -17.54
C TRP A 184 -10.37 8.52 -18.78
N LYS A 185 -9.10 8.80 -19.11
CA LYS A 185 -8.74 9.66 -20.26
C LYS A 185 -9.26 9.07 -21.58
N LYS A 186 -9.16 7.76 -21.75
CA LYS A 186 -9.70 7.03 -22.92
C LYS A 186 -11.23 7.08 -23.00
N ASN A 187 -11.92 7.04 -21.87
CA ASN A 187 -13.39 7.04 -21.83
C ASN A 187 -14.00 8.46 -21.86
N LYS A 188 -13.22 9.51 -21.62
CA LYS A 188 -13.65 10.91 -21.75
C LYS A 188 -13.78 11.36 -23.21
N HIS A 189 -13.03 10.75 -24.12
CA HIS A 189 -13.01 11.06 -25.54
C HIS A 189 -13.33 9.78 -26.35
N PRO A 190 -14.58 9.28 -26.32
CA PRO A 190 -14.98 8.18 -27.19
C PRO A 190 -14.92 8.57 -28.67
#